data_AF-A0A948V9T6-F1
#
_entry.id   AF-A0A948V9T6-F1
#
_cell.length_a   1.000
_cell.length_b   1.000
_cell.length_c   1.000
_cell.angle_alpha   90.00
_cell.angle_beta   90.00
_cell.angle_gamma   90.00
#
_symmetry.space_group_name_H-M   'P 1'
#
loop_
_entity.id
_entity.type
_entity.pdbx_description
1 polymer ?
#
loop_
_entity_poly.entity_id
_entity_poly.type
_entity_poly.pdbx_seq_one_letter_code
_entity_poly.pdbx_strand_id
1 'polypeptide(L)'
;MSASLTPAELTLLVKRVFQPTDRDRGIAVIVDVPDDRLPDNPDWAERRRLAAEWSRSLAAAGQGLGLSPVTLAWYPNVGGNNADLPAMCFPAAGFGVVDRAADLAGLPEAPFTRLFQDHSIVLAPTELSATAPLKVATAGAGTGPDGFRAATMPGFLPGMIPALKLDYGEINRRVDVLKSWLDAADHARFRFRAAGLVHELTLDLRHRRGHASGGLFPANGVAGNLPSGEAYIVPYEGERVGDPSRSAGTLPVQIDGEIVLYEIEDNRAVSVLSEGPVSAHEARLIQDEPAYANLAELGLGVLGDFGLEPCGSILLDEKLGLHIAFGRSDHFGGTVGPQHFSGPGAVIHLDRVFIPQTQPDVAVEEVTLGNGSGERVVIREGEFTPIA
;
A
#
# COMPACT_ATOMS: atom_id res chain seq x y z
N MET A 1 -9.57 12.32 17.70
CA MET A 1 -10.21 11.04 17.32
C MET A 1 -9.68 9.93 18.21
N SER A 2 -10.45 8.86 18.47
CA SER A 2 -10.00 7.75 19.33
C SER A 2 -8.75 7.07 18.76
N ALA A 3 -7.73 6.89 19.59
CA ALA A 3 -6.48 6.20 19.24
C ALA A 3 -6.59 4.66 19.24
N SER A 4 -7.80 4.12 19.40
CA SER A 4 -8.07 2.67 19.35
C SER A 4 -9.44 2.38 18.72
N LEU A 5 -9.59 1.16 18.20
CA LEU A 5 -10.86 0.56 17.77
C LEU A 5 -11.59 0.02 19.00
N THR A 6 -12.87 0.39 19.16
CA THR A 6 -13.72 -0.28 20.15
C THR A 6 -13.90 -1.77 19.78
N PRO A 7 -14.24 -2.65 20.74
CA PRO A 7 -14.50 -4.06 20.43
C PRO A 7 -15.55 -4.29 19.34
N ALA A 8 -16.57 -3.44 19.28
CA ALA A 8 -17.60 -3.48 18.24
C ALA A 8 -17.06 -3.07 16.86
N GLU A 9 -16.25 -2.02 16.79
CA GLU A 9 -15.60 -1.58 15.55
C GLU A 9 -14.61 -2.62 15.03
N LEU A 10 -13.82 -3.24 15.92
CA LEU A 10 -12.89 -4.30 15.54
C LEU A 10 -13.60 -5.56 15.04
N THR A 11 -14.71 -5.95 15.69
CA THR A 11 -15.58 -7.02 15.21
C THR A 11 -16.15 -6.70 13.83
N LEU A 12 -16.56 -5.45 13.61
CA LEU A 12 -17.12 -4.99 12.35
C LEU A 12 -16.06 -4.96 11.24
N LEU A 13 -14.84 -4.52 11.54
CA LEU A 13 -13.68 -4.59 10.64
C LEU A 13 -13.50 -6.04 10.16
N VAL A 14 -13.44 -7.01 11.08
CA VAL A 14 -13.29 -8.42 10.71
C VAL A 14 -14.42 -8.89 9.80
N LYS A 15 -15.68 -8.56 10.14
CA LYS A 15 -16.85 -8.96 9.34
C LYS A 15 -16.84 -8.34 7.94
N ARG A 16 -16.47 -7.07 7.81
CA ARG A 16 -16.46 -6.35 6.52
C ARG A 16 -15.34 -6.81 5.63
N VAL A 17 -14.13 -6.86 6.16
CA VAL A 17 -12.91 -7.20 5.41
C VAL A 17 -12.88 -8.68 5.06
N PHE A 18 -13.04 -9.56 6.05
CA PHE A 18 -12.78 -10.98 5.89
C PHE A 18 -14.00 -11.82 5.59
N GLN A 19 -15.20 -11.29 5.81
CA GLN A 19 -16.48 -11.96 5.58
C GLN A 19 -16.46 -13.42 6.08
N PRO A 20 -16.17 -13.64 7.38
CA PRO A 20 -15.95 -14.98 7.90
C PRO A 20 -17.21 -15.84 7.75
N THR A 21 -16.97 -17.13 7.52
CA THR A 21 -17.99 -18.17 7.36
C THR A 21 -17.80 -19.25 8.42
N ASP A 22 -18.73 -20.20 8.54
CA ASP A 22 -18.61 -21.35 9.45
C ASP A 22 -17.41 -22.28 9.12
N ARG A 23 -16.72 -22.05 8.00
CA ARG A 23 -15.49 -22.77 7.62
C ARG A 23 -14.24 -22.12 8.19
N ASP A 24 -14.34 -20.88 8.66
CA ASP A 24 -13.22 -20.17 9.24
C ASP A 24 -12.90 -20.69 10.63
N ARG A 25 -11.60 -20.77 10.95
CA ARG A 25 -11.11 -21.42 12.18
C ARG A 25 -10.87 -20.41 13.29
N GLY A 26 -9.83 -19.60 13.13
CA GLY A 26 -9.36 -18.67 14.13
C GLY A 26 -8.70 -17.44 13.51
N ILE A 27 -8.42 -16.46 14.36
CA ILE A 27 -7.68 -15.25 13.99
C ILE A 27 -6.29 -15.29 14.64
N ALA A 28 -5.23 -15.18 13.85
CA ALA A 28 -3.90 -14.88 14.37
C ALA A 28 -3.58 -13.40 14.18
N VAL A 29 -3.01 -12.77 15.20
CA VAL A 29 -2.38 -11.45 15.12
C VAL A 29 -0.89 -11.65 15.27
N ILE A 30 -0.11 -11.34 14.25
CA ILE A 30 1.35 -11.55 14.24
C ILE A 30 2.07 -10.21 14.22
N VAL A 31 3.11 -10.06 15.05
CA VAL A 31 3.80 -8.79 15.23
C VAL A 31 5.31 -9.00 15.40
N ASP A 32 6.10 -8.21 14.69
CA ASP A 32 7.54 -8.19 14.82
C ASP A 32 8.01 -7.38 16.04
N VAL A 33 9.14 -7.78 16.62
CA VAL A 33 9.77 -7.10 17.76
C VAL A 33 11.18 -6.58 17.42
N PRO A 34 11.57 -5.42 17.96
CA PRO A 34 12.88 -4.80 17.71
C PRO A 34 14.02 -5.63 18.29
N ASP A 35 15.21 -5.43 17.71
CA ASP A 35 16.45 -6.00 18.20
C ASP A 35 17.56 -4.92 18.21
N ASP A 36 18.80 -5.31 18.53
CA ASP A 36 19.90 -4.34 18.60
C ASP A 36 20.36 -3.84 17.21
N ARG A 37 19.94 -4.49 16.12
CA ARG A 37 20.27 -4.09 14.74
C ARG A 37 19.27 -3.07 14.21
N LEU A 38 17.99 -3.27 14.53
CA LEU A 38 16.91 -2.33 14.22
C LEU A 38 16.26 -1.89 15.54
N PRO A 39 16.73 -0.78 16.14
CA PRO A 39 16.27 -0.34 17.44
C PRO A 39 14.80 0.08 17.41
N ASP A 40 14.15 -0.02 18.56
CA ASP A 40 12.75 0.34 18.73
C ASP A 40 12.49 1.83 18.49
N ASN A 41 11.24 2.17 18.21
CA ASN A 41 10.76 3.54 18.12
C ASN A 41 9.37 3.70 18.79
N PRO A 42 8.95 4.92 19.13
CA PRO A 42 7.68 5.14 19.84
C PRO A 42 6.45 4.57 19.11
N ASP A 43 6.41 4.67 17.78
CA ASP A 43 5.29 4.19 16.97
C ASP A 43 5.26 2.66 16.93
N TRP A 44 6.41 2.00 16.84
CA TRP A 44 6.51 0.54 16.89
C TRP A 44 6.11 -0.01 18.26
N ALA A 45 6.57 0.63 19.35
CA ALA A 45 6.13 0.27 20.70
C ALA A 45 4.60 0.40 20.85
N GLU A 46 4.01 1.46 20.32
CA GLU A 46 2.56 1.64 20.35
C GLU A 46 1.82 0.62 19.48
N ARG A 47 2.34 0.30 18.30
CA ARG A 47 1.78 -0.75 17.42
C ARG A 47 1.71 -2.10 18.12
N ARG A 48 2.75 -2.49 18.88
CA ARG A 48 2.74 -3.73 19.67
C ARG A 48 1.67 -3.70 20.77
N ARG A 49 1.45 -2.57 21.44
CA ARG A 49 0.38 -2.42 22.43
C ARG A 49 -1.01 -2.53 21.78
N LEU A 50 -1.22 -1.85 20.66
CA LEU A 50 -2.47 -1.93 19.89
C LEU A 50 -2.78 -3.36 19.45
N ALA A 51 -1.78 -4.10 18.95
CA ALA A 51 -1.98 -5.49 18.55
C ALA A 51 -2.40 -6.39 19.72
N ALA A 52 -1.82 -6.19 20.91
CA ALA A 52 -2.22 -6.90 22.12
C ALA A 52 -3.64 -6.53 22.60
N GLU A 53 -4.01 -5.25 22.52
CA GLU A 53 -5.36 -4.77 22.82
C GLU A 53 -6.40 -5.34 21.84
N TRP A 54 -6.10 -5.34 20.55
CA TRP A 54 -6.95 -5.89 19.50
C TRP A 54 -7.13 -7.39 19.69
N SER A 55 -6.06 -8.12 19.95
CA SER A 55 -6.11 -9.57 20.19
C SER A 55 -7.00 -9.90 21.39
N ARG A 56 -6.88 -9.14 22.48
CA ARG A 56 -7.73 -9.31 23.68
C ARG A 56 -9.20 -9.02 23.38
N SER A 57 -9.47 -7.94 22.64
CA SER A 57 -10.83 -7.55 22.26
C SER A 57 -11.47 -8.57 21.31
N LEU A 58 -10.70 -9.07 20.34
CA LEU A 58 -11.12 -10.14 19.43
C LEU A 58 -11.36 -11.45 20.17
N ALA A 59 -10.51 -11.83 21.13
CA ALA A 59 -10.72 -13.04 21.92
C ALA A 59 -12.00 -12.98 22.75
N ALA A 60 -12.32 -11.81 23.33
CA ALA A 60 -13.57 -11.59 24.05
C ALA A 60 -14.79 -11.64 23.12
N ALA A 61 -14.66 -11.20 21.86
CA ALA A 61 -15.72 -11.23 20.85
C ALA A 61 -15.79 -12.53 20.04
N GLY A 62 -14.72 -13.34 20.03
CA GLY A 62 -14.46 -14.40 19.05
C GLY A 62 -15.51 -15.50 19.04
N GLN A 63 -16.09 -15.84 20.20
CA GLN A 63 -17.22 -16.77 20.26
C GLN A 63 -18.45 -16.28 19.47
N GLY A 64 -18.71 -14.97 19.46
CA GLY A 64 -19.78 -14.37 18.67
C GLY A 64 -19.46 -14.22 17.18
N LEU A 65 -18.19 -14.39 16.80
CA LEU A 65 -17.72 -14.39 15.40
C LEU A 65 -17.61 -15.80 14.80
N GLY A 66 -17.69 -16.86 15.62
CA GLY A 66 -17.36 -18.21 15.18
C GLY A 66 -15.87 -18.41 14.91
N LEU A 67 -15.01 -17.51 15.39
CA LEU A 67 -13.57 -17.49 15.14
C LEU A 67 -12.84 -17.73 16.47
N SER A 68 -12.47 -18.98 16.72
CA SER A 68 -11.75 -19.39 17.93
C SER A 68 -10.84 -20.57 17.59
N PRO A 69 -9.53 -20.49 17.91
CA PRO A 69 -8.91 -19.54 18.83
C PRO A 69 -8.58 -18.16 18.22
N VAL A 70 -8.33 -17.18 19.10
CA VAL A 70 -7.64 -15.93 18.75
C VAL A 70 -6.25 -16.00 19.37
N THR A 71 -5.20 -15.86 18.55
CA THR A 71 -3.81 -15.99 18.99
C THR A 71 -3.02 -14.73 18.65
N LEU A 72 -2.36 -14.15 19.65
CA LEU A 72 -1.31 -13.15 19.44
C LEU A 72 0.04 -13.88 19.38
N ALA A 73 0.84 -13.64 18.35
CA ALA A 73 2.17 -14.23 18.22
C ALA A 73 3.22 -13.18 17.89
N TRP A 74 4.37 -13.30 18.56
CA TRP A 74 5.52 -12.42 18.37
C TRP A 74 6.60 -13.11 17.55
N TYR A 75 7.42 -12.33 16.84
CA TYR A 75 8.61 -12.87 16.16
C TYR A 75 9.71 -11.80 16.06
N PRO A 76 11.01 -12.17 16.06
CA PRO A 76 12.08 -11.20 15.88
C PRO A 76 11.97 -10.53 14.51
N ASN A 77 12.23 -9.23 14.42
CA ASN A 77 12.22 -8.52 13.15
C ASN A 77 13.20 -9.16 12.13
N VAL A 78 12.81 -9.10 10.86
CA VAL A 78 13.50 -9.79 9.76
C VAL A 78 14.54 -8.90 9.05
N GLY A 79 14.84 -7.73 9.62
CA GLY A 79 15.88 -6.81 9.15
C GLY A 79 15.55 -5.98 7.90
N GLY A 80 14.45 -6.27 7.19
CA GLY A 80 13.98 -5.43 6.09
C GLY A 80 12.53 -5.69 5.70
N ASN A 81 11.92 -4.72 5.02
CA ASN A 81 10.59 -4.87 4.45
C ASN A 81 10.56 -6.04 3.45
N ASN A 82 9.49 -6.85 3.51
CA ASN A 82 9.22 -7.98 2.63
C ASN A 82 10.24 -9.13 2.69
N ALA A 83 11.13 -9.16 3.70
CA ALA A 83 11.97 -10.33 3.97
C ALA A 83 11.13 -11.51 4.47
N ASP A 84 11.64 -12.73 4.29
CA ASP A 84 10.94 -13.95 4.70
C ASP A 84 10.63 -13.96 6.21
N LEU A 85 9.43 -14.41 6.57
CA LEU A 85 9.10 -14.68 7.98
C LEU A 85 10.06 -15.74 8.54
N PRO A 86 10.47 -15.65 9.82
CA PRO A 86 11.27 -16.69 10.42
C PRO A 86 10.49 -18.01 10.47
N ALA A 87 11.17 -19.14 10.64
CA ALA A 87 10.49 -20.44 10.74
C ALA A 87 9.58 -20.54 11.98
N MET A 88 9.97 -19.87 13.05
CA MET A 88 9.34 -19.93 14.37
C MET A 88 8.73 -18.59 14.75
N CYS A 89 7.62 -18.66 15.48
CA CYS A 89 6.98 -17.55 16.17
C CYS A 89 6.78 -17.93 17.64
N PHE A 90 6.37 -16.96 18.45
CA PHE A 90 6.18 -17.10 19.89
C PHE A 90 4.74 -16.70 20.24
N PRO A 91 3.79 -17.67 20.21
CA PRO A 91 2.43 -17.42 20.67
C PRO A 91 2.42 -16.93 22.12
N ALA A 92 1.77 -15.80 22.37
CA ALA A 92 1.72 -15.18 23.68
C ALA A 92 0.88 -16.03 24.65
N ALA A 93 1.37 -16.20 25.88
CA ALA A 93 0.54 -16.69 26.98
C ALA A 93 -0.48 -15.59 27.36
N GLY A 94 -1.67 -15.65 26.77
CA GLY A 94 -2.67 -14.58 26.84
C GLY A 94 -2.37 -13.48 25.81
N PHE A 95 -2.26 -12.23 26.26
CA PHE A 95 -2.06 -11.05 25.39
C PHE A 95 -1.06 -10.07 26.01
N GLY A 96 0.05 -10.60 26.52
CA GLY A 96 1.17 -9.80 27.03
C GLY A 96 2.00 -9.22 25.88
N VAL A 97 2.51 -8.00 26.07
CA VAL A 97 3.38 -7.31 25.11
C VAL A 97 4.82 -7.78 25.29
N VAL A 98 5.51 -8.02 24.18
CA VAL A 98 6.95 -8.26 24.13
C VAL A 98 7.63 -6.99 23.61
N ASP A 99 8.61 -6.48 24.35
CA ASP A 99 9.26 -5.21 24.01
C ASP A 99 10.44 -5.42 23.06
N ARG A 100 11.26 -6.46 23.26
CA ARG A 100 12.43 -6.74 22.43
C ARG A 100 12.56 -8.22 22.07
N ALA A 101 13.29 -8.53 21.01
CA ALA A 101 13.61 -9.88 20.59
C ALA A 101 14.29 -10.72 21.69
N ALA A 102 15.11 -10.08 22.54
CA ALA A 102 15.75 -10.75 23.69
C ALA A 102 14.73 -11.29 24.71
N ASP A 103 13.55 -10.68 24.82
CA ASP A 103 12.50 -11.06 25.77
C ASP A 103 11.69 -12.28 25.28
N LEU A 104 11.91 -12.71 24.04
CA LEU A 104 11.36 -13.97 23.50
C LEU A 104 12.08 -15.20 24.08
N ALA A 105 13.29 -15.03 24.60
CA ALA A 105 14.09 -16.13 25.12
C ALA A 105 13.37 -16.85 26.27
N GLY A 106 13.17 -18.16 26.11
CA GLY A 106 12.48 -18.99 27.09
C GLY A 106 10.94 -18.98 27.01
N LEU A 107 10.35 -18.19 26.09
CA LEU A 107 8.93 -18.31 25.77
C LEU A 107 8.67 -19.55 24.89
N PRO A 108 7.48 -20.17 24.97
CA PRO A 108 7.11 -21.26 24.07
C PRO A 108 7.13 -20.81 22.61
N GLU A 109 7.86 -21.54 21.77
CA GLU A 109 7.91 -21.32 20.33
C GLU A 109 6.98 -22.29 19.58
N ALA A 110 6.46 -21.84 18.44
CA ALA A 110 5.68 -22.66 17.52
C ALA A 110 6.07 -22.32 16.07
N PRO A 111 6.08 -23.30 15.16
CA PRO A 111 6.28 -23.02 13.74
C PRO A 111 5.15 -22.12 13.20
N PHE A 112 5.49 -21.15 12.35
CA PHE A 112 4.47 -20.34 11.66
C PHE A 112 3.51 -21.20 10.84
N THR A 113 3.98 -22.30 10.27
CA THR A 113 3.14 -23.25 9.53
C THR A 113 2.02 -23.83 10.39
N ARG A 114 2.29 -24.11 11.67
CA ARG A 114 1.26 -24.54 12.62
C ARG A 114 0.30 -23.40 12.95
N LEU A 115 0.81 -22.19 13.16
CA LEU A 115 -0.03 -21.02 13.39
C LEU A 115 -1.01 -20.81 12.21
N PHE A 116 -0.55 -20.92 10.98
CA PHE A 116 -1.41 -20.78 9.79
C PHE A 116 -2.38 -21.97 9.59
N GLN A 117 -2.02 -23.17 10.03
CA GLN A 117 -2.95 -24.30 10.07
C GLN A 117 -4.09 -24.07 11.06
N ASP A 118 -3.81 -23.45 12.21
CA ASP A 118 -4.80 -23.25 13.26
C ASP A 118 -5.73 -22.04 12.98
N HIS A 119 -5.35 -21.13 12.08
CA HIS A 119 -6.04 -19.85 11.84
C HIS A 119 -6.28 -19.61 10.35
N SER A 120 -7.50 -19.24 9.96
CA SER A 120 -7.83 -18.91 8.56
C SER A 120 -7.74 -17.41 8.26
N ILE A 121 -7.65 -16.57 9.30
CA ILE A 121 -7.49 -15.12 9.20
C ILE A 121 -6.22 -14.71 9.93
N VAL A 122 -5.36 -13.94 9.27
CA VAL A 122 -4.13 -13.39 9.85
C VAL A 122 -4.14 -11.86 9.75
N LEU A 123 -3.89 -11.18 10.85
CA LEU A 123 -3.63 -9.75 10.91
C LEU A 123 -2.15 -9.53 11.24
N ALA A 124 -1.48 -8.67 10.48
CA ALA A 124 -0.06 -8.37 10.70
C ALA A 124 0.20 -6.86 10.80
N PRO A 125 -0.12 -6.22 11.95
CA PRO A 125 0.29 -4.85 12.24
C PRO A 125 1.77 -4.82 12.65
N THR A 126 2.66 -4.72 11.67
CA THR A 126 4.12 -4.89 11.84
C THR A 126 4.87 -3.59 11.55
N GLU A 127 6.11 -3.46 12.04
CA GLU A 127 7.03 -2.40 11.60
C GLU A 127 7.49 -2.68 10.18
N LEU A 128 8.08 -3.85 9.96
CA LEU A 128 8.55 -4.27 8.66
C LEU A 128 7.43 -4.97 7.90
N SER A 129 7.30 -4.67 6.60
CA SER A 129 6.25 -5.25 5.78
C SER A 129 6.35 -6.76 5.67
N ALA A 130 5.32 -7.45 6.16
CA ALA A 130 5.14 -8.89 5.98
C ALA A 130 4.30 -9.23 4.72
N THR A 131 4.06 -8.26 3.84
CA THR A 131 3.14 -8.42 2.70
C THR A 131 3.58 -9.50 1.73
N ALA A 132 4.82 -9.43 1.23
CA ALA A 132 5.36 -10.42 0.30
C ALA A 132 5.41 -11.85 0.90
N PRO A 133 5.99 -12.09 2.09
CA PRO A 133 6.03 -13.44 2.64
C PRO A 133 4.63 -13.99 2.95
N LEU A 134 3.68 -13.16 3.38
CA LEU A 134 2.29 -13.60 3.59
C LEU A 134 1.55 -13.88 2.27
N LYS A 135 1.84 -13.16 1.18
CA LYS A 135 1.32 -13.50 -0.16
C LYS A 135 1.81 -14.88 -0.59
N VAL A 136 3.09 -15.19 -0.40
CA VAL A 136 3.65 -16.52 -0.70
C VAL A 136 3.04 -17.60 0.20
N ALA A 137 2.95 -17.36 1.51
CA ALA A 137 2.42 -18.32 2.47
C ALA A 137 0.93 -18.62 2.24
N THR A 138 0.11 -17.60 2.00
CA THR A 138 -1.32 -17.77 1.69
C THR A 138 -1.50 -18.52 0.37
N ALA A 139 -0.80 -18.13 -0.69
CA ALA A 139 -0.86 -18.83 -1.97
C ALA A 139 -0.44 -20.30 -1.86
N GLY A 140 0.63 -20.60 -1.11
CA GLY A 140 1.10 -21.96 -0.86
C GLY A 140 0.12 -22.81 -0.03
N ALA A 141 -0.62 -22.19 0.89
CA ALA A 141 -1.68 -22.87 1.65
C ALA A 141 -2.94 -23.14 0.81
N GLY A 142 -3.11 -22.43 -0.31
CA GLY A 142 -4.20 -22.61 -1.26
C GLY A 142 -5.51 -21.95 -0.84
N THR A 143 -6.52 -22.09 -1.70
CA THR A 143 -7.86 -21.47 -1.54
C THR A 143 -8.87 -22.37 -0.83
N GLY A 144 -8.45 -23.58 -0.45
CA GLY A 144 -9.28 -24.60 0.18
C GLY A 144 -9.59 -24.32 1.67
N PRO A 145 -10.29 -25.25 2.33
CA PRO A 145 -10.67 -25.11 3.74
C PRO A 145 -9.45 -25.03 4.67
N ASP A 146 -8.32 -25.68 4.32
CA ASP A 146 -7.08 -25.64 5.11
C ASP A 146 -6.23 -24.40 4.86
N GLY A 147 -6.63 -23.58 3.87
CA GLY A 147 -5.97 -22.31 3.56
C GLY A 147 -6.21 -21.23 4.62
N PHE A 148 -5.60 -20.07 4.37
CA PHE A 148 -5.81 -18.86 5.14
C PHE A 148 -5.69 -17.60 4.26
N ARG A 149 -6.06 -16.45 4.81
CA ARG A 149 -5.89 -15.13 4.20
C ARG A 149 -5.37 -14.12 5.20
N ALA A 150 -4.71 -13.08 4.71
CA ALA A 150 -4.02 -12.13 5.58
C ALA A 150 -4.28 -10.66 5.21
N ALA A 151 -4.43 -9.82 6.22
CA ALA A 151 -4.26 -8.38 6.09
C ALA A 151 -2.98 -7.94 6.79
N THR A 152 -2.18 -7.14 6.08
CA THR A 152 -0.88 -6.65 6.53
C THR A 152 -0.94 -5.14 6.68
N MET A 153 -0.32 -4.61 7.72
CA MET A 153 -0.35 -3.17 8.03
C MET A 153 1.08 -2.72 8.34
N PRO A 154 1.96 -2.67 7.32
CA PRO A 154 3.36 -2.26 7.50
C PRO A 154 3.47 -0.85 8.04
N GLY A 155 4.30 -0.63 9.05
CA GLY A 155 4.46 0.68 9.65
C GLY A 155 3.18 1.26 10.26
N PHE A 156 2.18 0.43 10.59
CA PHE A 156 0.86 0.90 11.02
C PHE A 156 0.93 1.96 12.14
N LEU A 157 0.22 3.07 11.95
CA LEU A 157 0.15 4.18 12.91
C LEU A 157 -1.28 4.31 13.47
N PRO A 158 -1.44 4.77 14.73
CA PRO A 158 -2.77 5.11 15.27
C PRO A 158 -3.56 6.08 14.38
N GLY A 159 -2.88 6.96 13.65
CA GLY A 159 -3.47 7.87 12.67
C GLY A 159 -4.24 7.17 11.54
N MET A 160 -3.97 5.88 11.28
CA MET A 160 -4.67 5.08 10.26
C MET A 160 -5.95 4.42 10.77
N ILE A 161 -6.21 4.42 12.08
CA ILE A 161 -7.41 3.79 12.67
C ILE A 161 -8.72 4.29 12.07
N PRO A 162 -8.91 5.59 11.76
CA PRO A 162 -10.11 6.06 11.05
C PRO A 162 -10.37 5.31 9.74
N ALA A 163 -9.32 4.97 8.97
CA ALA A 163 -9.45 4.21 7.72
C ALA A 163 -9.98 2.79 7.94
N LEU A 164 -9.69 2.18 9.09
CA LEU A 164 -10.21 0.85 9.44
C LEU A 164 -11.71 0.85 9.78
N LYS A 165 -12.31 2.02 10.00
CA LYS A 165 -13.74 2.18 10.34
C LYS A 165 -14.64 2.33 9.11
N LEU A 166 -14.05 2.60 7.96
CA LEU A 166 -14.77 2.88 6.72
C LEU A 166 -15.54 1.66 6.21
N ASP A 167 -16.44 1.93 5.25
CA ASP A 167 -17.18 0.88 4.56
C ASP A 167 -16.33 0.30 3.43
N TYR A 168 -15.61 -0.79 3.73
CA TYR A 168 -14.80 -1.51 2.76
C TYR A 168 -15.61 -2.10 1.60
N GLY A 169 -16.93 -2.30 1.75
CA GLY A 169 -17.79 -2.70 0.65
C GLY A 169 -17.92 -1.60 -0.40
N GLU A 170 -18.16 -0.36 0.05
CA GLU A 170 -18.23 0.80 -0.83
C GLU A 170 -16.86 1.20 -1.39
N ILE A 171 -15.79 1.12 -0.58
CA ILE A 171 -14.41 1.34 -1.06
C ILE A 171 -14.10 0.35 -2.18
N ASN A 172 -14.32 -0.95 -1.94
CA ASN A 172 -14.04 -1.97 -2.94
C ASN A 172 -14.87 -1.76 -4.22
N ARG A 173 -16.15 -1.40 -4.10
CA ARG A 173 -16.99 -1.07 -5.27
C ARG A 173 -16.38 0.06 -6.10
N ARG A 174 -15.99 1.17 -5.46
CA ARG A 174 -15.37 2.31 -6.16
C ARG A 174 -14.05 1.93 -6.82
N VAL A 175 -13.21 1.19 -6.10
CA VAL A 175 -11.94 0.69 -6.62
C VAL A 175 -12.13 -0.22 -7.83
N ASP A 176 -13.10 -1.14 -7.79
CA ASP A 176 -13.39 -2.03 -8.93
C ASP A 176 -13.87 -1.25 -10.16
N VAL A 177 -14.66 -0.19 -9.96
CA VAL A 177 -15.07 0.72 -11.04
C VAL A 177 -13.85 1.43 -11.64
N LEU A 178 -12.99 2.02 -10.81
CA LEU A 178 -11.76 2.69 -11.26
C LEU A 178 -10.83 1.71 -12.01
N LYS A 179 -10.64 0.50 -11.48
CA LYS A 179 -9.89 -0.57 -12.14
C LYS A 179 -10.47 -0.88 -13.53
N SER A 180 -11.80 -0.97 -13.66
CA SER A 180 -12.44 -1.22 -14.95
C SER A 180 -12.17 -0.12 -15.97
N TRP A 181 -12.03 1.13 -15.52
CA TRP A 181 -11.67 2.25 -16.39
C TRP A 181 -10.20 2.18 -16.80
N LEU A 182 -9.30 1.83 -15.87
CA LEU A 182 -7.89 1.60 -16.16
C LEU A 182 -7.68 0.44 -17.15
N ASP A 183 -8.37 -0.69 -16.95
CA ASP A 183 -8.32 -1.85 -17.85
C ASP A 183 -8.72 -1.52 -19.29
N ALA A 184 -9.61 -0.54 -19.47
CA ALA A 184 -10.11 -0.13 -20.78
C ALA A 184 -9.26 0.98 -21.44
N ALA A 185 -8.37 1.63 -20.69
CA ALA A 185 -7.64 2.80 -21.16
C ALA A 185 -6.33 2.39 -21.88
N ASP A 186 -6.04 3.08 -22.99
CA ASP A 186 -4.73 3.03 -23.65
C ASP A 186 -3.81 4.15 -23.16
N HIS A 187 -4.37 5.20 -22.54
CA HIS A 187 -3.61 6.34 -22.02
C HIS A 187 -4.37 7.06 -20.90
N ALA A 188 -3.61 7.76 -20.06
CA ALA A 188 -4.10 8.75 -19.13
C ALA A 188 -3.52 10.13 -19.49
N ARG A 189 -4.34 11.18 -19.54
CA ARG A 189 -3.87 12.56 -19.71
C ARG A 189 -4.15 13.37 -18.46
N PHE A 190 -3.19 14.21 -18.12
CA PHE A 190 -3.23 15.04 -16.93
C PHE A 190 -3.05 16.49 -17.35
N ARG A 191 -3.83 17.37 -16.73
CA ARG A 191 -3.64 18.81 -16.76
C ARG A 191 -3.39 19.27 -15.32
N PHE A 192 -2.18 19.74 -15.07
CA PHE A 192 -1.79 20.31 -13.79
C PHE A 192 -1.67 21.83 -13.92
N ARG A 193 -1.95 22.56 -12.84
CA ARG A 193 -1.59 23.97 -12.69
C ARG A 193 -0.59 24.13 -11.57
N ALA A 194 0.59 24.63 -11.90
CA ALA A 194 1.68 24.86 -10.96
C ALA A 194 2.51 26.07 -11.40
N ALA A 195 2.98 26.88 -10.45
CA ALA A 195 3.70 28.14 -10.72
C ALA A 195 2.96 29.08 -11.72
N GLY A 196 1.62 29.09 -11.67
CA GLY A 196 0.78 29.91 -12.56
C GLY A 196 0.65 29.40 -14.01
N LEU A 197 1.34 28.30 -14.37
CA LEU A 197 1.32 27.71 -15.71
C LEU A 197 0.52 26.40 -15.72
N VAL A 198 0.06 26.01 -16.91
CA VAL A 198 -0.54 24.70 -17.15
C VAL A 198 0.54 23.76 -17.68
N HIS A 199 0.61 22.56 -17.10
CA HIS A 199 1.50 21.48 -17.49
C HIS A 199 0.66 20.28 -17.93
N GLU A 200 1.04 19.64 -19.02
CA GLU A 200 0.34 18.47 -19.55
C GLU A 200 1.26 17.26 -19.50
N LEU A 201 0.72 16.14 -19.03
CA LEU A 201 1.39 14.84 -19.03
C LEU A 201 0.48 13.82 -19.68
N THR A 202 1.03 12.96 -20.52
CA THR A 202 0.37 11.74 -20.97
C THR A 202 1.12 10.55 -20.41
N LEU A 203 0.41 9.59 -19.83
CA LEU A 203 0.92 8.26 -19.49
C LEU A 203 0.37 7.25 -20.49
N ASP A 204 1.24 6.43 -21.04
CA ASP A 204 0.88 5.30 -21.90
C ASP A 204 0.44 4.12 -21.03
N LEU A 205 -0.77 3.61 -21.24
CA LEU A 205 -1.33 2.50 -20.46
C LEU A 205 -1.51 1.23 -21.30
N ARG A 206 -1.11 1.26 -22.58
CA ARG A 206 -1.21 0.11 -23.48
C ARG A 206 -0.50 -1.10 -22.88
N HIS A 207 -0.97 -2.30 -23.20
CA HIS A 207 -0.33 -3.56 -22.80
C HIS A 207 -0.31 -3.88 -21.30
N ARG A 208 -0.92 -3.01 -20.49
CA ARG A 208 -0.99 -3.14 -19.04
C ARG A 208 -2.43 -3.43 -18.61
N ARG A 209 -2.61 -3.77 -17.34
CA ARG A 209 -3.92 -3.96 -16.73
C ARG A 209 -3.94 -3.24 -15.39
N GLY A 210 -5.12 -2.73 -15.03
CA GLY A 210 -5.33 -2.17 -13.71
C GLY A 210 -5.36 -3.26 -12.65
N HIS A 211 -4.94 -2.90 -11.44
CA HIS A 211 -5.01 -3.68 -10.23
C HIS A 211 -5.98 -3.02 -9.25
N ALA A 212 -6.76 -3.83 -8.54
CA ALA A 212 -7.62 -3.36 -7.45
C ALA A 212 -6.98 -3.70 -6.11
N SER A 213 -6.91 -2.71 -5.24
CA SER A 213 -6.58 -2.82 -3.82
C SER A 213 -7.74 -2.19 -3.07
N GLY A 214 -8.85 -2.95 -2.94
CA GLY A 214 -10.09 -2.52 -2.30
C GLY A 214 -10.25 -2.94 -0.83
N GLY A 215 -9.30 -3.70 -0.29
CA GLY A 215 -9.25 -4.06 1.13
C GLY A 215 -10.22 -5.17 1.57
N LEU A 216 -10.77 -5.94 0.65
CA LEU A 216 -11.58 -7.13 0.96
C LEU A 216 -10.77 -8.42 0.79
N PHE A 217 -10.83 -9.29 1.79
CA PHE A 217 -10.21 -10.62 1.78
C PHE A 217 -11.25 -11.68 2.17
N PRO A 218 -12.26 -11.96 1.33
CA PRO A 218 -13.30 -12.95 1.65
C PRO A 218 -12.83 -14.40 1.42
N ALA A 219 -11.83 -14.62 0.57
CA ALA A 219 -11.36 -15.96 0.17
C ALA A 219 -9.97 -16.27 0.74
N ASN A 220 -9.68 -17.55 1.00
CA ASN A 220 -8.33 -18.01 1.33
C ASN A 220 -7.38 -17.88 0.13
N GLY A 221 -6.08 -17.91 0.40
CA GLY A 221 -5.04 -17.86 -0.64
C GLY A 221 -4.62 -16.45 -1.04
N VAL A 222 -5.09 -15.43 -0.32
CA VAL A 222 -4.81 -14.02 -0.62
C VAL A 222 -4.26 -13.28 0.59
N ALA A 223 -3.36 -12.33 0.33
CA ALA A 223 -2.90 -11.36 1.31
C ALA A 223 -2.79 -9.98 0.68
N GLY A 224 -3.13 -8.94 1.45
CA GLY A 224 -3.03 -7.55 1.00
C GLY A 224 -2.89 -6.59 2.17
N ASN A 225 -2.86 -5.30 1.86
CA ASN A 225 -2.69 -4.26 2.85
C ASN A 225 -4.02 -3.83 3.49
N LEU A 226 -3.93 -3.36 4.74
CA LEU A 226 -4.93 -2.51 5.38
C LEU A 226 -4.22 -1.32 6.05
N PRO A 227 -4.74 -0.09 5.93
CA PRO A 227 -5.87 0.30 5.07
C PRO A 227 -5.57 0.09 3.58
N SER A 228 -6.64 0.06 2.79
CA SER A 228 -6.64 -0.18 1.34
C SER A 228 -7.72 0.71 0.73
N GLY A 229 -7.70 0.93 -0.58
CA GLY A 229 -8.66 1.82 -1.23
C GLY A 229 -8.14 2.55 -2.45
N GLU A 230 -7.52 1.81 -3.38
CA GLU A 230 -7.04 2.38 -4.64
C GLU A 230 -7.15 1.39 -5.80
N ALA A 231 -7.25 1.93 -7.01
CA ALA A 231 -6.93 1.21 -8.23
C ALA A 231 -5.65 1.78 -8.82
N TYR A 232 -4.74 0.92 -9.27
CA TYR A 232 -3.45 1.36 -9.82
C TYR A 232 -3.06 0.60 -11.09
N ILE A 233 -2.17 1.19 -11.87
CA ILE A 233 -1.61 0.60 -13.09
C ILE A 233 -0.17 1.06 -13.27
N VAL A 234 0.72 0.15 -13.66
CA VAL A 234 2.08 0.53 -14.08
C VAL A 234 1.98 1.09 -15.50
N PRO A 235 2.44 2.32 -15.78
CA PRO A 235 2.54 2.82 -17.15
C PRO A 235 3.37 1.88 -18.04
N TYR A 236 3.09 1.85 -19.34
CA TYR A 236 3.85 1.07 -20.29
C TYR A 236 5.26 1.66 -20.45
N GLU A 237 6.28 0.84 -20.24
CA GLU A 237 7.67 1.29 -20.13
C GLU A 237 8.41 1.20 -21.48
N GLY A 238 7.72 0.81 -22.56
CA GLY A 238 8.32 0.70 -23.89
C GLY A 238 9.14 -0.56 -24.10
N GLU A 239 8.94 -1.61 -23.29
CA GLU A 239 9.78 -2.81 -23.32
C GLU A 239 9.58 -3.71 -24.56
N ARG A 240 8.57 -3.46 -25.40
CA ARG A 240 8.34 -4.24 -26.62
C ARG A 240 9.11 -3.67 -27.80
N VAL A 241 9.85 -4.53 -28.49
CA VAL A 241 10.66 -4.18 -29.66
C VAL A 241 9.80 -3.50 -30.73
N GLY A 242 10.17 -2.26 -31.10
CA GLY A 242 9.49 -1.49 -32.14
C GLY A 242 8.20 -0.79 -31.69
N ASP A 243 7.87 -0.82 -30.40
CA ASP A 243 6.70 -0.14 -29.82
C ASP A 243 7.13 0.63 -28.56
N PRO A 244 7.76 1.81 -28.70
CA PRO A 244 8.21 2.61 -27.56
C PRO A 244 7.01 3.10 -26.73
N SER A 245 7.29 3.49 -25.49
CA SER A 245 6.31 4.17 -24.65
C SER A 245 5.92 5.50 -25.27
N ARG A 246 4.66 5.90 -25.07
CA ARG A 246 4.15 7.23 -25.44
C ARG A 246 4.00 8.15 -24.23
N SER A 247 4.49 7.73 -23.05
CA SER A 247 4.47 8.55 -21.86
C SER A 247 5.40 9.76 -22.05
N ALA A 248 4.83 10.97 -22.07
CA ALA A 248 5.57 12.20 -22.31
C ALA A 248 4.84 13.44 -21.77
N GLY A 249 5.59 14.50 -21.50
CA GLY A 249 5.07 15.80 -21.07
C GLY A 249 5.81 16.39 -19.89
N THR A 250 5.13 17.20 -19.09
CA THR A 250 5.71 17.84 -17.89
C THR A 250 4.94 17.42 -16.65
N LEU A 251 5.66 16.86 -15.67
CA LEU A 251 5.12 16.48 -14.36
C LEU A 251 5.61 17.48 -13.29
N PRO A 252 4.76 18.39 -12.82
CA PRO A 252 5.07 19.21 -11.64
C PRO A 252 4.94 18.39 -10.37
N VAL A 253 5.92 18.46 -9.47
CA VAL A 253 5.88 17.84 -8.14
C VAL A 253 6.35 18.85 -7.11
N GLN A 254 5.60 19.02 -6.02
CA GLN A 254 6.05 19.84 -4.90
C GLN A 254 6.90 19.02 -3.92
N ILE A 255 8.12 19.47 -3.65
CA ILE A 255 9.10 18.81 -2.78
C ILE A 255 9.74 19.88 -1.90
N ASP A 256 9.64 19.72 -0.58
CA ASP A 256 10.23 20.63 0.41
C ASP A 256 9.91 22.13 0.18
N GLY A 257 8.68 22.40 -0.30
CA GLY A 257 8.21 23.76 -0.59
C GLY A 257 8.63 24.33 -1.95
N GLU A 258 9.37 23.57 -2.76
CA GLU A 258 9.77 23.93 -4.13
C GLU A 258 8.96 23.13 -5.16
N ILE A 259 8.58 23.74 -6.28
CA ILE A 259 7.94 23.04 -7.41
C ILE A 259 9.04 22.56 -8.36
N VAL A 260 9.20 21.24 -8.44
CA VAL A 260 10.10 20.56 -9.38
C VAL A 260 9.32 20.19 -10.63
N LEU A 261 9.77 20.66 -11.81
CA LEU A 261 9.14 20.36 -13.10
C LEU A 261 9.95 19.30 -13.83
N TYR A 262 9.50 18.04 -13.82
CA TYR A 262 10.14 16.97 -14.58
C TYR A 262 9.70 16.99 -16.04
N GLU A 263 10.66 16.92 -16.95
CA GLU A 263 10.41 16.57 -18.35
C GLU A 263 10.36 15.05 -18.48
N ILE A 264 9.24 14.54 -19.00
CA ILE A 264 9.00 13.13 -19.20
C ILE A 264 9.11 12.79 -20.68
N GLU A 265 9.92 11.78 -20.99
CA GLU A 265 10.02 11.16 -22.32
C GLU A 265 10.18 9.64 -22.15
N ASP A 266 9.54 8.86 -23.03
CA ASP A 266 9.61 7.39 -23.05
C ASP A 266 9.45 6.75 -21.65
N ASN A 267 8.47 7.25 -20.87
CA ASN A 267 8.16 6.81 -19.50
C ASN A 267 9.19 7.16 -18.40
N ARG A 268 10.10 8.11 -18.66
CA ARG A 268 11.15 8.46 -17.70
C ARG A 268 11.28 9.97 -17.57
N ALA A 269 11.61 10.42 -16.37
CA ALA A 269 12.12 11.77 -16.17
C ALA A 269 13.50 11.90 -16.81
N VAL A 270 13.62 12.72 -17.85
CA VAL A 270 14.87 12.93 -18.59
C VAL A 270 15.58 14.21 -18.20
N SER A 271 14.84 15.19 -17.67
CA SER A 271 15.41 16.45 -17.18
C SER A 271 14.52 17.07 -16.09
N VAL A 272 15.07 18.07 -15.39
CA VAL A 272 14.32 18.97 -14.51
C VAL A 272 14.40 20.37 -15.10
N LEU A 273 13.24 20.95 -15.39
CA LEU A 273 13.07 22.23 -16.10
C LEU A 273 13.02 23.44 -15.16
N SER A 274 12.77 23.20 -13.88
CA SER A 274 12.74 24.22 -12.83
C SER A 274 14.12 24.49 -12.24
N GLU A 275 14.27 25.63 -11.57
CA GLU A 275 15.49 26.04 -10.89
C GLU A 275 15.25 26.08 -9.37
N GLY A 276 16.29 25.74 -8.61
CA GLY A 276 16.29 25.76 -7.15
C GLY A 276 17.16 24.66 -6.54
N PRO A 277 17.43 24.71 -5.23
CA PRO A 277 18.22 23.69 -4.56
C PRO A 277 17.62 22.28 -4.67
N VAL A 278 16.29 22.16 -4.60
CA VAL A 278 15.60 20.86 -4.69
C VAL A 278 15.61 20.37 -6.15
N SER A 279 15.27 21.25 -7.10
CA SER A 279 15.35 20.96 -8.54
C SER A 279 16.75 20.50 -8.96
N ALA A 280 17.80 21.17 -8.46
CA ALA A 280 19.18 20.78 -8.74
C ALA A 280 19.57 19.44 -8.10
N HIS A 281 18.97 19.08 -6.96
CA HIS A 281 19.16 17.77 -6.35
C HIS A 281 18.49 16.68 -7.19
N GLU A 282 17.22 16.85 -7.54
CA GLU A 282 16.47 15.90 -8.36
C GLU A 282 17.10 15.73 -9.75
N ALA A 283 17.60 16.81 -10.37
CA ALA A 283 18.33 16.75 -11.64
C ALA A 283 19.59 15.89 -11.57
N ARG A 284 20.31 15.92 -10.43
CA ARG A 284 21.45 15.03 -10.20
C ARG A 284 20.98 13.60 -9.93
N LEU A 285 19.91 13.42 -9.15
CA LEU A 285 19.39 12.11 -8.80
C LEU A 285 18.94 11.31 -10.03
N ILE A 286 18.23 11.92 -10.99
CA ILE A 286 17.83 11.24 -12.23
C ILE A 286 19.04 10.85 -13.11
N GLN A 287 20.16 11.56 -13.01
CA GLN A 287 21.40 11.25 -13.72
C GLN A 287 22.19 10.13 -13.02
N ASP A 288 22.34 10.24 -11.71
CA ASP A 288 23.12 9.32 -10.88
C ASP A 288 22.41 7.97 -10.68
N GLU A 289 21.07 7.99 -10.63
CA GLU A 289 20.22 6.81 -10.46
C GLU A 289 19.12 6.75 -11.53
N PRO A 290 19.43 6.35 -12.78
CA PRO A 290 18.44 6.33 -13.85
C PRO A 290 17.21 5.45 -13.55
N ALA A 291 17.31 4.44 -12.69
CA ALA A 291 16.16 3.63 -12.31
C ALA A 291 15.14 4.41 -11.48
N TYR A 292 15.57 5.40 -10.68
CA TYR A 292 14.68 6.33 -9.97
C TYR A 292 13.77 7.10 -10.95
N ALA A 293 14.30 7.49 -12.10
CA ALA A 293 13.58 8.30 -13.08
C ALA A 293 12.39 7.60 -13.77
N ASN A 294 12.20 6.30 -13.60
CA ASN A 294 11.10 5.56 -14.22
C ASN A 294 9.74 5.91 -13.60
N LEU A 295 8.72 6.17 -14.42
CA LEU A 295 7.33 6.27 -13.92
C LEU A 295 6.78 4.87 -13.64
N ALA A 296 6.69 4.55 -12.36
CA ALA A 296 6.48 3.19 -11.87
C ALA A 296 5.00 2.85 -11.61
N GLU A 297 4.16 3.85 -11.36
CA GLU A 297 2.75 3.63 -11.03
C GLU A 297 1.93 4.90 -11.32
N LEU A 298 0.71 4.70 -11.82
CA LEU A 298 -0.40 5.62 -11.70
C LEU A 298 -1.40 4.98 -10.73
N GLY A 299 -1.66 5.63 -9.60
CA GLY A 299 -2.64 5.18 -8.63
C GLY A 299 -3.77 6.18 -8.41
N LEU A 300 -4.96 5.63 -8.15
CA LEU A 300 -6.21 6.35 -7.94
C LEU A 300 -6.81 5.91 -6.61
N GLY A 301 -6.38 6.56 -5.52
CA GLY A 301 -6.87 6.36 -4.17
C GLY A 301 -8.20 7.06 -3.90
N VAL A 302 -9.13 6.39 -3.21
CA VAL A 302 -10.49 6.92 -2.96
C VAL A 302 -10.74 7.34 -1.51
N LEU A 303 -9.77 7.19 -0.61
CA LEU A 303 -9.98 7.39 0.82
C LEU A 303 -10.15 8.85 1.22
N GLY A 304 -9.65 9.80 0.42
CA GLY A 304 -9.89 11.24 0.63
C GLY A 304 -11.38 11.60 0.58
N ASP A 305 -12.15 10.98 -0.31
CA ASP A 305 -13.61 11.18 -0.42
C ASP A 305 -14.37 10.76 0.85
N PHE A 306 -13.75 9.96 1.72
CA PHE A 306 -14.32 9.54 3.00
C PHE A 306 -13.91 10.45 4.17
N GLY A 307 -13.26 11.58 3.88
CA GLY A 307 -12.84 12.58 4.87
C GLY A 307 -11.61 12.17 5.67
N LEU A 308 -10.76 11.31 5.10
CA LEU A 308 -9.45 11.02 5.69
C LEU A 308 -8.43 12.08 5.29
N GLU A 309 -7.51 12.34 6.22
CA GLU A 309 -6.41 13.28 6.06
C GLU A 309 -5.07 12.50 6.10
N PRO A 310 -3.99 13.04 5.50
CA PRO A 310 -2.68 12.39 5.54
C PRO A 310 -2.18 12.24 6.98
N CYS A 311 -1.53 11.10 7.24
CA CYS A 311 -0.97 10.75 8.54
C CYS A 311 0.56 10.67 8.54
N GLY A 312 1.20 10.96 7.40
CA GLY A 312 2.65 10.88 7.25
C GLY A 312 3.14 9.46 6.96
N SER A 313 2.23 8.54 6.61
CA SER A 313 2.59 7.19 6.19
C SER A 313 2.07 6.91 4.80
N ILE A 314 2.99 6.59 3.90
CA ILE A 314 2.72 6.23 2.51
C ILE A 314 1.61 5.16 2.40
N LEU A 315 1.61 4.14 3.28
CA LEU A 315 0.57 3.10 3.32
C LEU A 315 -0.88 3.64 3.28
N LEU A 316 -1.15 4.76 3.97
CA LEU A 316 -2.45 5.42 3.94
C LEU A 316 -2.47 6.54 2.91
N ASP A 317 -1.44 7.39 2.92
CA ASP A 317 -1.47 8.67 2.23
C ASP A 317 -1.58 8.49 0.70
N GLU A 318 -1.00 7.42 0.13
CA GLU A 318 -1.15 7.09 -1.29
C GLU A 318 -2.61 6.81 -1.68
N LYS A 319 -3.41 6.27 -0.76
CA LYS A 319 -4.83 5.94 -1.01
C LYS A 319 -5.75 7.16 -0.86
N LEU A 320 -5.24 8.34 -0.55
CA LEU A 320 -6.06 9.54 -0.35
C LEU A 320 -6.47 10.23 -1.65
N GLY A 321 -5.81 9.95 -2.77
CA GLY A 321 -6.13 10.59 -4.04
C GLY A 321 -5.30 10.06 -5.20
N LEU A 322 -5.10 10.90 -6.21
CA LEU A 322 -4.18 10.61 -7.31
C LEU A 322 -2.74 10.51 -6.78
N HIS A 323 -1.99 9.50 -7.20
CA HIS A 323 -0.53 9.50 -7.09
C HIS A 323 0.15 9.02 -8.37
N ILE A 324 1.37 9.50 -8.57
CA ILE A 324 2.27 8.99 -9.60
C ILE A 324 3.57 8.61 -8.91
N ALA A 325 4.01 7.37 -9.10
CA ALA A 325 5.21 6.85 -8.46
C ALA A 325 6.43 6.89 -9.39
N PHE A 326 7.60 7.08 -8.78
CA PHE A 326 8.91 6.94 -9.41
C PHE A 326 9.63 5.66 -8.95
N GLY A 327 10.45 5.07 -9.81
CA GLY A 327 11.37 3.99 -9.45
C GLY A 327 10.96 2.58 -9.88
N ARG A 328 10.98 1.65 -8.92
CA ARG A 328 10.83 0.20 -9.11
C ARG A 328 9.38 -0.17 -9.45
N SER A 329 9.17 -0.99 -10.48
CA SER A 329 7.84 -1.34 -11.00
C SER A 329 7.60 -2.84 -11.24
N ASP A 330 8.66 -3.67 -11.24
CA ASP A 330 8.62 -5.12 -11.51
C ASP A 330 7.57 -5.90 -10.70
N HIS A 331 7.42 -5.56 -9.42
CA HIS A 331 6.50 -6.20 -8.49
C HIS A 331 5.03 -5.79 -8.68
N PHE A 332 4.78 -4.78 -9.52
CA PHE A 332 3.45 -4.32 -9.94
C PHE A 332 3.15 -4.61 -11.43
N GLY A 333 4.08 -5.26 -12.14
CA GLY A 333 3.90 -5.66 -13.55
C GLY A 333 4.69 -4.83 -14.57
N GLY A 334 5.60 -3.97 -14.12
CA GLY A 334 6.61 -3.32 -14.96
C GLY A 334 7.87 -4.17 -15.16
N THR A 335 8.93 -3.54 -15.64
CA THR A 335 10.22 -4.18 -15.94
C THR A 335 11.37 -3.69 -15.06
N VAL A 336 11.24 -2.52 -14.44
CA VAL A 336 12.28 -1.94 -13.58
C VAL A 336 12.32 -2.65 -12.22
N GLY A 337 13.21 -3.63 -12.09
CA GLY A 337 13.53 -4.32 -10.83
C GLY A 337 14.82 -3.84 -10.14
N PRO A 338 15.17 -4.41 -8.96
CA PRO A 338 16.33 -4.02 -8.15
C PRO A 338 17.67 -4.02 -8.90
N GLN A 339 17.83 -4.86 -9.91
CA GLN A 339 19.04 -4.97 -10.73
C GLN A 339 19.33 -3.73 -11.60
N HIS A 340 18.35 -2.85 -11.77
CA HIS A 340 18.53 -1.61 -12.53
C HIS A 340 19.05 -0.45 -11.67
N PHE A 341 18.99 -0.59 -10.35
CA PHE A 341 19.50 0.40 -9.41
C PHE A 341 21.00 0.21 -9.17
N SER A 342 21.69 1.28 -8.78
CA SER A 342 23.13 1.25 -8.47
C SER A 342 23.49 0.32 -7.31
N GLY A 343 22.54 0.04 -6.41
CA GLY A 343 22.68 -0.95 -5.35
C GLY A 343 21.43 -1.07 -4.48
N PRO A 344 21.40 -2.02 -3.52
CA PRO A 344 20.22 -2.29 -2.70
C PRO A 344 19.68 -1.08 -1.92
N GLY A 345 20.55 -0.16 -1.51
CA GLY A 345 20.16 1.06 -0.79
C GLY A 345 19.55 2.15 -1.68
N ALA A 346 19.68 2.03 -3.01
CA ALA A 346 19.09 2.97 -3.97
C ALA A 346 17.72 2.50 -4.51
N VAL A 347 17.36 1.23 -4.25
CA VAL A 347 16.06 0.68 -4.69
C VAL A 347 14.94 1.43 -3.99
N ILE A 348 14.10 2.08 -4.79
CA ILE A 348 12.98 2.88 -4.31
C ILE A 348 11.75 2.70 -5.18
N HIS A 349 10.59 2.81 -4.56
CA HIS A 349 9.30 3.09 -5.18
C HIS A 349 8.75 4.29 -4.41
N LEU A 350 8.55 5.42 -5.09
CA LEU A 350 8.26 6.69 -4.44
C LEU A 350 6.98 7.31 -4.97
N ASP A 351 5.92 7.19 -4.19
CA ASP A 351 4.60 7.76 -4.47
C ASP A 351 4.57 9.28 -4.23
N ARG A 352 4.25 10.03 -5.29
CA ARG A 352 3.93 11.46 -5.19
C ARG A 352 2.42 11.61 -5.16
N VAL A 353 1.86 11.86 -3.99
CA VAL A 353 0.41 12.00 -3.77
C VAL A 353 -0.03 13.43 -4.09
N PHE A 354 -0.98 13.60 -5.01
CA PHE A 354 -1.48 14.87 -5.52
C PHE A 354 -2.79 15.28 -4.84
N ILE A 355 -2.72 15.54 -3.54
CA ILE A 355 -3.80 16.17 -2.77
C ILE A 355 -3.33 17.52 -2.21
N PRO A 356 -4.24 18.48 -1.94
CA PRO A 356 -3.86 19.80 -1.45
C PRO A 356 -3.00 19.79 -0.18
N GLN A 357 -3.16 18.77 0.67
CA GLN A 357 -2.44 18.63 1.94
C GLN A 357 -0.97 18.23 1.74
N THR A 358 -0.63 17.55 0.65
CA THR A 358 0.74 17.08 0.35
C THR A 358 1.41 17.94 -0.71
N GLN A 359 0.65 18.50 -1.65
CA GLN A 359 1.13 19.33 -2.76
C GLN A 359 0.24 20.57 -2.96
N PRO A 360 0.19 21.51 -2.00
CA PRO A 360 -0.71 22.67 -2.03
C PRO A 360 -0.52 23.61 -3.23
N ASP A 361 0.67 23.63 -3.85
CA ASP A 361 1.00 24.51 -4.97
C ASP A 361 0.91 23.80 -6.35
N VAL A 362 0.44 22.55 -6.37
CA VAL A 362 0.18 21.77 -7.60
C VAL A 362 -1.29 21.36 -7.65
N ALA A 363 -2.08 22.08 -8.45
CA ALA A 363 -3.48 21.75 -8.64
C ALA A 363 -3.66 20.73 -9.78
N VAL A 364 -4.43 19.67 -9.54
CA VAL A 364 -4.87 18.72 -10.57
C VAL A 364 -6.14 19.28 -11.22
N GLU A 365 -6.03 19.91 -12.39
CA GLU A 365 -7.19 20.49 -13.07
C GLU A 365 -8.10 19.42 -13.68
N GLU A 366 -7.50 18.43 -14.35
CA GLU A 366 -8.23 17.36 -15.01
C GLU A 366 -7.35 16.12 -15.19
N VAL A 367 -7.95 14.94 -14.99
CA VAL A 367 -7.38 13.66 -15.41
C VAL A 367 -8.39 12.96 -16.31
N THR A 368 -7.97 12.56 -17.51
CA THR A 368 -8.78 11.77 -18.42
C THR A 368 -8.15 10.41 -18.70
N LEU A 369 -8.99 9.38 -18.77
CA LEU A 369 -8.63 8.06 -19.26
C LEU A 369 -9.23 7.87 -20.65
N GLY A 370 -8.41 7.48 -21.61
CA GLY A 370 -8.82 7.41 -23.01
C GLY A 370 -8.34 6.15 -23.72
N ASN A 371 -9.05 5.80 -24.79
CA ASN A 371 -8.68 4.76 -25.73
C ASN A 371 -9.17 5.14 -27.15
N GLY A 372 -9.01 4.24 -28.12
CA GLY A 372 -9.49 4.48 -29.49
C GLY A 372 -11.00 4.73 -29.65
N SER A 373 -11.81 4.50 -28.61
CA SER A 373 -13.28 4.66 -28.63
C SER A 373 -13.76 5.96 -27.97
N GLY A 374 -12.92 6.67 -27.22
CA GLY A 374 -13.27 7.92 -26.55
C GLY A 374 -12.46 8.20 -25.30
N GLU A 375 -12.82 9.29 -24.61
CA GLU A 375 -12.19 9.74 -23.36
C GLU A 375 -13.23 9.86 -22.24
N ARG A 376 -12.80 9.58 -21.02
CA ARG A 376 -13.55 9.73 -19.77
C ARG A 376 -12.79 10.65 -18.83
N VAL A 377 -13.44 11.71 -18.36
CA VAL A 377 -12.90 12.54 -17.27
C VAL A 377 -13.08 11.79 -15.95
N VAL A 378 -11.98 11.52 -15.26
CA VAL A 378 -11.94 10.77 -13.99
C VAL A 378 -11.75 11.72 -12.81
N ILE A 379 -10.95 12.77 -12.97
CA ILE A 379 -10.77 13.83 -11.96
C ILE A 379 -11.01 15.17 -12.63
N ARG A 380 -11.69 16.08 -11.93
CA ARG A 380 -11.90 17.47 -12.33
C ARG A 380 -11.73 18.35 -11.09
N GLU A 381 -10.89 19.38 -11.18
CA GLU A 381 -10.63 20.33 -10.09
C GLU A 381 -10.21 19.63 -8.78
N GLY A 382 -9.37 18.59 -8.90
CA GLY A 382 -8.86 17.82 -7.77
C GLY A 382 -9.81 16.77 -7.19
N GLU A 383 -11.06 16.68 -7.68
CA GLU A 383 -12.07 15.74 -7.18
C GLU A 383 -12.41 14.66 -8.21
N PHE A 384 -12.69 13.44 -7.75
CA PHE A 384 -13.19 12.38 -8.62
C PHE A 384 -14.56 12.76 -9.20
N THR A 385 -14.74 12.53 -10.51
CA THR A 385 -16.09 12.50 -11.09
C THR A 385 -16.87 11.30 -10.53
N PRO A 386 -18.22 11.28 -10.61
CA PRO A 386 -19.02 10.22 -9.99
C PRO A 386 -18.55 8.80 -10.37
N ILE A 387 -18.08 8.06 -9.36
CA ILE A 387 -17.63 6.67 -9.48
C ILE A 387 -18.85 5.73 -9.32
N ALA A 388 -19.64 5.65 -10.38
CA ALA A 388 -20.88 4.85 -10.45
C ALA A 388 -20.64 3.47 -11.05
#